data_AF-A0A2K5N331-F1
#
_entry.id   AF-A0A2K5N331-F1
#
_cell.length_a   1.000
_cell.length_b   1.000
_cell.length_c   1.000
_cell.angle_alpha   90.00
_cell.angle_beta   90.00
_cell.angle_gamma   90.00
#
_symmetry.space_group_name_H-M   'P 1'
#
loop_
_entity.id
_entity.type
_entity.pdbx_description
1 polymer ?
#
loop_
_entity_poly.entity_id
_entity_poly.type
_entity_poly.pdbx_seq_one_letter_code
_entity_poly.pdbx_strand_id
1 'polypeptide(L)'
;MEFDCEGLRRLLGKYKFRDLTVEELKNVNVFFPHFKYSMDTYVFKDSSQKDLLNFTGTIPVMYQPKSVIVGLIKEMIAKFQEELPLYSVPSSDEARQVDLLAYIAKITEGVSGINSKSWANHENKTVNKVTVVGGGELGIACTLAISAKGIADRLVLLDLSEGTKGATMDLEIFNLPNVEISKDLSASAHSKVVIFTVNSLGSSQSYLDVVQSNVDMFRALVPALGHYSQHSVLLIASQPVEIMTYVTWKLSAFPANRVIGIGCNLDSQRLQYIITNVLKAQTSGKEVWVIGEQGEDKVLTWSGQEVMSHTSEVQLSNRDIMI
;
A
#
# COMPACT_ATOMS: atom_id res chain seq x y z
N MET A 1 9.26 -2.41 43.08
CA MET A 1 9.15 -1.38 44.15
C MET A 1 7.69 -1.29 44.50
N GLU A 2 7.36 -1.23 45.78
CA GLU A 2 5.99 -0.97 46.24
C GLU A 2 5.55 0.41 45.73
N PHE A 3 4.32 0.52 45.21
CA PHE A 3 3.78 1.78 44.71
C PHE A 3 3.54 2.73 45.88
N ASP A 4 4.35 3.78 45.99
CA ASP A 4 4.31 4.74 47.09
C ASP A 4 3.09 5.69 46.98
N CYS A 5 1.94 5.17 47.41
CA CYS A 5 0.68 5.90 47.45
C CYS A 5 0.78 7.17 48.31
N GLU A 6 1.57 7.14 49.38
CA GLU A 6 1.62 8.25 50.34
C GLU A 6 2.51 9.39 49.82
N GLY A 7 3.66 9.07 49.22
CA GLY A 7 4.48 10.03 48.48
C GLY A 7 3.75 10.65 47.31
N LEU A 8 2.99 9.85 46.54
CA LEU A 8 2.17 10.37 45.44
C LEU A 8 1.06 11.31 45.94
N ARG A 9 0.42 10.98 47.07
CA ARG A 9 -0.58 11.87 47.70
C ARG A 9 0.03 13.19 48.18
N ARG A 10 1.28 13.18 48.64
CA ARG A 10 2.00 14.41 49.02
C ARG A 10 2.29 15.27 47.79
N LEU A 11 2.78 14.67 46.70
CA LEU A 11 3.06 15.36 45.44
C LEU A 11 1.79 15.96 44.81
N LEU A 12 0.68 15.23 44.88
CA LEU A 12 -0.60 15.64 44.33
C LEU A 12 -1.45 16.50 45.27
N GLY A 13 -0.89 16.96 46.40
CA GLY A 13 -1.64 17.70 47.42
C GLY A 13 -2.34 18.98 46.94
N LYS A 14 -1.89 19.54 45.81
CA LYS A 14 -2.46 20.75 45.18
C LYS A 14 -3.61 20.45 44.19
N TYR A 15 -3.91 19.19 43.88
CA TYR A 15 -4.90 18.81 42.86
C TYR A 15 -6.23 18.40 43.47
N LYS A 16 -7.31 18.89 42.86
CA LYS A 16 -8.70 18.69 43.31
C LYS A 16 -9.13 17.21 43.37
N PHE A 17 -8.59 16.36 42.50
CA PHE A 17 -8.98 14.96 42.35
C PHE A 17 -7.88 13.97 42.76
N ARG A 18 -6.98 14.39 43.66
CA ARG A 18 -5.81 13.60 44.09
C ARG A 18 -6.13 12.15 44.39
N ASP A 19 -7.14 11.88 45.23
CA ASP A 19 -7.35 10.53 45.75
C ASP A 19 -7.85 9.58 44.65
N LEU A 20 -8.67 10.09 43.71
CA LEU A 20 -9.08 9.37 42.50
C LEU A 20 -7.87 9.12 41.58
N THR A 21 -7.02 10.13 41.38
CA THR A 21 -5.79 9.97 40.57
C THR A 21 -4.86 8.91 41.18
N VAL A 22 -4.70 8.86 42.50
CA VAL A 22 -3.89 7.83 43.17
C VAL A 22 -4.48 6.43 42.96
N GLU A 23 -5.80 6.29 42.98
CA GLU A 23 -6.50 5.02 42.76
C GLU A 23 -6.34 4.51 41.32
N GLU A 24 -6.55 5.38 40.33
CA GLU A 24 -6.32 5.05 38.91
C GLU A 24 -4.87 4.64 38.65
N LEU A 25 -3.91 5.36 39.25
CA LEU A 25 -2.49 5.06 39.07
C LEU A 25 -2.06 3.80 39.79
N LYS A 26 -2.71 3.47 40.90
CA LYS A 26 -2.54 2.17 41.55
C LYS A 26 -3.00 1.04 40.61
N ASN A 27 -4.13 1.21 39.92
CA ASN A 27 -4.60 0.24 38.92
C ASN A 27 -3.60 0.11 37.77
N VAL A 28 -3.10 1.23 37.22
CA VAL A 28 -2.08 1.20 36.16
C VAL A 28 -0.81 0.49 36.62
N ASN A 29 -0.34 0.73 37.85
CA ASN A 29 0.85 0.08 38.40
C ASN A 29 0.68 -1.44 38.59
N VAL A 30 -0.55 -1.93 38.81
CA VAL A 30 -0.83 -3.38 38.85
C VAL A 30 -0.57 -4.02 37.49
N PHE A 31 -0.97 -3.36 36.39
CA PHE A 31 -0.76 -3.87 35.04
C PHE A 31 0.64 -3.58 34.49
N PHE A 32 1.24 -2.44 34.87
CA PHE A 32 2.52 -1.97 34.36
C PHE A 32 3.46 -1.52 35.50
N PRO A 33 4.02 -2.45 36.27
CA PRO A 33 4.84 -2.13 37.46
C PRO A 33 6.18 -1.46 37.15
N HIS A 34 6.54 -1.34 35.87
CA HIS A 34 7.75 -0.67 35.40
C HIS A 34 7.55 0.83 35.11
N PHE A 35 6.30 1.31 35.13
CA PHE A 35 6.00 2.72 34.93
C PHE A 35 6.53 3.55 36.10
N LYS A 36 7.26 4.62 35.77
CA LYS A 36 7.75 5.61 36.72
C LYS A 36 6.92 6.88 36.59
N TYR A 37 6.70 7.55 37.72
CA TYR A 37 6.06 8.86 37.76
C TYR A 37 7.04 9.93 38.26
N SER A 38 6.95 11.12 37.67
CA SER A 38 7.72 12.31 38.04
C SER A 38 6.84 13.55 37.97
N MET A 39 7.16 14.59 38.74
CA MET A 39 6.55 15.91 38.56
C MET A 39 7.46 16.72 37.64
N ASP A 40 6.94 17.12 36.48
CA ASP A 40 7.66 17.94 35.51
C ASP A 40 6.90 19.26 35.28
N THR A 41 7.63 20.36 35.08
CA THR A 41 7.04 21.68 34.82
C THR A 41 6.78 21.86 33.33
N TYR A 42 5.52 22.14 32.98
CA TYR A 42 5.08 22.36 31.60
C TYR A 42 4.76 23.82 31.36
N VAL A 43 5.26 24.36 30.25
CA VAL A 43 4.93 25.70 29.76
C VAL A 43 3.78 25.58 28.75
N PHE A 44 2.68 26.28 29.01
CA PHE A 44 1.51 26.31 28.16
C PHE A 44 1.59 27.46 27.13
N LYS A 45 0.71 27.45 26.13
CA LYS A 45 0.68 28.46 25.05
C LYS A 45 0.41 29.88 25.53
N ASP A 46 -0.22 30.02 26.68
CA ASP A 46 -0.46 31.29 27.38
C ASP A 46 0.76 31.76 28.20
N SER A 47 1.91 31.10 28.05
CA SER A 47 3.12 31.28 28.86
C SER A 47 2.97 30.94 30.34
N SER A 48 1.85 30.34 30.74
CA SER A 48 1.69 29.84 32.11
C SER A 48 2.56 28.60 32.32
N GLN A 49 3.07 28.43 33.54
CA GLN A 49 3.80 27.24 33.94
C GLN A 49 2.96 26.47 34.94
N LYS A 50 2.80 25.16 34.74
CA LYS A 50 2.22 24.27 35.75
C LYS A 50 3.06 23.03 35.87
N ASP A 51 3.29 22.61 37.10
CA ASP A 51 3.77 21.27 37.37
C ASP A 51 2.66 20.29 36.99
N LEU A 52 3.00 19.21 36.30
CA LEU A 52 2.09 18.12 35.97
C LEU A 52 2.77 16.79 36.29
N LEU A 53 1.95 15.79 36.60
CA LEU A 53 2.41 14.43 36.82
C LEU A 53 2.70 13.78 35.46
N ASN A 54 3.97 13.48 35.21
CA ASN A 54 4.43 12.77 34.03
C ASN A 54 4.58 11.27 34.33
N PHE A 55 4.16 10.44 33.38
CA PHE A 55 4.30 8.98 33.43
C PHE A 55 5.22 8.51 32.32
N THR A 56 6.28 7.81 32.70
CA THR A 56 7.25 7.25 31.77
C THR A 56 7.35 5.75 31.98
N GLY A 57 7.05 4.98 30.94
CA GLY A 57 7.18 3.52 30.96
C GLY A 57 6.79 2.89 29.64
N THR A 58 7.15 1.62 29.46
CA THR A 58 6.92 0.88 28.23
C THR A 58 5.65 0.04 28.34
N ILE A 59 4.70 0.24 27.42
CA ILE A 59 3.52 -0.64 27.29
C ILE A 59 3.86 -1.77 26.31
N PRO A 60 3.97 -3.04 26.75
CA PRO A 60 4.17 -4.15 25.84
C PRO A 60 2.91 -4.33 24.98
N VAL A 61 3.03 -4.08 23.68
CA VAL A 61 2.01 -4.46 22.70
C VAL A 61 2.24 -5.93 22.37
N MET A 62 1.42 -6.81 22.95
CA MET A 62 1.46 -8.25 22.67
C MET A 62 0.90 -8.50 21.26
N TYR A 63 1.77 -8.49 20.26
CA TYR A 63 1.42 -8.84 18.89
C TYR A 63 1.68 -10.33 18.65
N GLN A 64 0.62 -11.09 18.40
CA GLN A 64 0.71 -12.46 17.86
C GLN A 64 0.39 -12.41 16.36
N PRO A 65 1.40 -12.45 15.46
CA PRO A 65 1.12 -12.44 14.03
C PRO A 65 0.31 -13.68 13.65
N LYS A 66 -0.91 -13.47 13.15
CA LYS A 66 -1.72 -14.52 12.53
C LYS A 66 -1.93 -14.20 11.05
N SER A 67 -0.85 -14.05 10.27
CA SER A 67 -1.02 -13.77 8.85
C SER A 67 -1.72 -14.94 8.14
N VAL A 68 -2.95 -14.68 7.72
CA VAL A 68 -3.75 -15.59 6.88
C VAL A 68 -3.14 -15.66 5.48
N ILE A 69 -2.53 -14.56 5.01
CA ILE A 69 -1.86 -14.49 3.71
C ILE A 69 -0.62 -15.38 3.62
N VAL A 70 0.16 -15.56 4.71
CA VAL A 70 1.34 -16.46 4.65
C VAL A 70 0.94 -17.90 4.35
N GLY A 71 -0.18 -18.38 4.90
CA GLY A 71 -0.74 -19.70 4.58
C GLY A 71 -1.15 -19.80 3.11
N LEU A 72 -1.91 -18.81 2.63
CA LEU A 72 -2.34 -18.70 1.24
C LEU A 72 -1.17 -18.60 0.25
N ILE A 73 -0.16 -17.77 0.51
CA ILE A 73 1.04 -17.66 -0.33
C ILE A 73 1.82 -18.97 -0.35
N LYS A 74 1.94 -19.68 0.78
CA LYS A 74 2.60 -20.99 0.81
C LYS A 74 1.85 -22.02 -0.02
N GLU A 75 0.52 -22.07 0.09
CA GLU A 75 -0.32 -22.95 -0.73
C GLU A 75 -0.24 -22.58 -2.21
N MET A 76 -0.24 -21.28 -2.54
CA MET A 76 -0.03 -20.79 -3.89
C MET A 76 1.36 -21.15 -4.39
N ILE A 77 2.43 -20.99 -3.60
CA ILE A 77 3.78 -21.41 -3.98
C ILE A 77 3.81 -22.90 -4.31
N ALA A 78 3.18 -23.75 -3.49
CA ALA A 78 3.08 -25.18 -3.75
C ALA A 78 2.32 -25.47 -5.05
N LYS A 79 1.14 -24.85 -5.27
CA LYS A 79 0.34 -25.05 -6.48
C LYS A 79 0.98 -24.46 -7.75
N PHE A 80 1.67 -23.31 -7.65
CA PHE A 80 2.42 -22.71 -8.77
C PHE A 80 3.70 -23.48 -9.11
N GLN A 81 4.23 -24.31 -8.20
CA GLN A 81 5.30 -25.25 -8.51
C GLN A 81 4.77 -26.49 -9.26
N GLU A 82 3.51 -26.88 -9.05
CA GLU A 82 2.84 -27.94 -9.79
C GLU A 82 2.31 -27.47 -11.16
N GLU A 83 1.75 -26.26 -11.24
CA GLU A 83 1.34 -25.59 -12.48
C GLU A 83 2.26 -24.39 -12.76
N LEU A 84 3.38 -24.69 -13.43
CA LEU A 84 4.31 -23.68 -13.94
C LEU A 84 3.56 -22.63 -14.80
N PRO A 85 3.96 -21.34 -14.75
CA PRO A 85 3.34 -20.28 -15.54
C PRO A 85 3.48 -20.59 -17.04
N LEU A 86 2.41 -21.10 -17.65
CA LEU A 86 2.05 -21.23 -19.09
C LEU A 86 3.14 -21.36 -20.17
N TYR A 87 4.36 -21.79 -19.81
CA TYR A 87 5.46 -22.03 -20.75
C TYR A 87 6.19 -23.36 -20.48
N SER A 88 5.56 -24.29 -19.78
CA SER A 88 6.06 -25.66 -19.68
C SER A 88 4.93 -26.68 -19.58
N VAL A 89 4.14 -26.77 -20.66
CA VAL A 89 3.28 -27.94 -20.91
C VAL A 89 3.82 -28.61 -22.18
N PRO A 90 3.92 -29.95 -22.25
CA PRO A 90 4.49 -30.64 -23.41
C PRO A 90 3.73 -30.33 -24.71
N SER A 91 4.46 -30.30 -25.82
CA SER A 91 4.06 -29.79 -27.14
C SER A 91 3.08 -30.67 -27.94
N SER A 92 2.12 -31.34 -27.31
CA SER A 92 1.32 -32.39 -27.97
C SER A 92 -0.15 -32.05 -28.24
N ASP A 93 -0.56 -30.79 -28.22
CA ASP A 93 -1.98 -30.42 -28.42
C ASP A 93 -2.15 -29.53 -29.67
N GLU A 94 -2.33 -30.17 -30.83
CA GLU A 94 -2.42 -29.53 -32.16
C GLU A 94 -3.54 -28.48 -32.24
N ALA A 95 -4.64 -28.66 -31.49
CA ALA A 95 -5.77 -27.74 -31.46
C ALA A 95 -5.40 -26.37 -30.88
N ARG A 96 -4.48 -26.32 -29.91
CA ARG A 96 -4.04 -25.06 -29.27
C ARG A 96 -2.97 -24.32 -30.07
N GLN A 97 -2.25 -25.02 -30.94
CA GLN A 97 -1.30 -24.40 -31.87
C GLN A 97 -2.04 -23.54 -32.90
N VAL A 98 -3.21 -23.97 -33.33
CA VAL A 98 -4.09 -23.20 -34.22
C VAL A 98 -4.63 -21.96 -33.52
N ASP A 99 -5.03 -22.06 -32.25
CA ASP A 99 -5.50 -20.90 -31.47
C ASP A 99 -4.39 -19.89 -31.17
N LEU A 100 -3.17 -20.35 -30.88
CA LEU A 100 -1.99 -19.50 -30.73
C LEU A 100 -1.61 -18.81 -32.05
N LEU A 101 -1.64 -19.53 -33.17
CA LEU A 101 -1.39 -18.97 -34.49
C LEU A 101 -2.48 -17.97 -34.89
N ALA A 102 -3.74 -18.23 -34.54
CA ALA A 102 -4.85 -17.29 -34.74
C ALA A 102 -4.68 -16.03 -33.88
N TYR A 103 -4.24 -16.17 -32.62
CA TYR A 103 -3.92 -15.05 -31.74
C TYR A 103 -2.74 -14.22 -32.26
N ILE A 104 -1.66 -14.88 -32.70
CA ILE A 104 -0.48 -14.23 -33.30
C ILE A 104 -0.86 -13.52 -34.61
N ALA A 105 -1.68 -14.14 -35.47
CA ALA A 105 -2.17 -13.51 -36.70
C ALA A 105 -3.01 -12.26 -36.41
N LYS A 106 -3.87 -12.31 -35.39
CA LYS A 106 -4.71 -11.18 -34.96
C LYS A 106 -3.87 -10.01 -34.40
N ILE A 107 -2.77 -10.30 -33.71
CA ILE A 107 -1.79 -9.30 -33.27
C ILE A 107 -1.03 -8.73 -34.48
N THR A 108 -0.66 -9.57 -35.45
CA THR A 108 0.12 -9.16 -36.63
C THR A 108 -0.70 -8.27 -37.58
N GLU A 109 -2.00 -8.52 -37.73
CA GLU A 109 -2.90 -7.65 -38.50
C GLU A 109 -3.02 -6.25 -37.88
N GLY A 110 -3.03 -6.14 -36.53
CA GLY A 110 -3.04 -4.87 -35.80
C GLY A 110 -1.77 -4.01 -35.99
N VAL A 111 -0.66 -4.60 -36.43
CA VAL A 111 0.61 -3.90 -36.68
C VAL A 111 0.69 -3.29 -38.09
N SER A 112 -0.16 -3.72 -39.02
CA SER A 112 -0.08 -3.27 -40.44
C SER A 112 -0.73 -1.92 -40.74
N GLY A 113 -1.38 -1.27 -39.75
CA GLY A 113 -2.10 -0.01 -39.92
C GLY A 113 -1.33 1.29 -39.61
N ILE A 114 -0.03 1.22 -39.28
CA ILE A 114 0.75 2.42 -38.95
C ILE A 114 1.29 3.05 -40.24
N ASN A 115 0.50 3.97 -40.80
CA ASN A 115 0.94 4.88 -41.85
C ASN A 115 2.17 5.68 -41.38
N SER A 116 3.32 5.34 -41.97
CA SER A 116 4.56 6.10 -41.92
C SER A 116 4.33 7.53 -42.45
N LYS A 117 4.29 8.53 -41.55
CA LYS A 117 4.59 9.92 -41.89
C LYS A 117 5.37 10.63 -40.77
N SER A 118 6.66 10.82 -41.06
CA SER A 118 7.49 11.99 -40.75
C SER A 118 7.84 12.31 -39.29
N TRP A 119 8.75 11.54 -38.67
CA TRP A 119 9.52 12.00 -37.50
C TRP A 119 11.02 11.71 -37.71
N ALA A 120 11.61 12.37 -38.72
CA ALA A 120 13.05 12.50 -38.81
C ALA A 120 13.47 13.76 -38.02
N ASN A 121 14.38 13.58 -37.07
CA ASN A 121 15.04 14.58 -36.22
C ASN A 121 14.24 15.11 -35.02
N HIS A 122 14.28 14.36 -33.92
CA HIS A 122 14.44 14.95 -32.59
C HIS A 122 15.32 14.02 -31.74
N GLU A 123 16.27 14.64 -31.04
CA GLU A 123 17.20 14.02 -30.10
C GLU A 123 16.51 13.01 -29.17
N ASN A 124 17.23 11.95 -28.83
CA ASN A 124 16.76 10.72 -28.18
C ASN A 124 16.32 10.96 -26.71
N LYS A 125 15.28 11.79 -26.49
CA LYS A 125 14.70 12.03 -25.17
C LYS A 125 13.85 10.82 -24.80
N THR A 126 14.28 10.10 -23.77
CA THR A 126 13.52 8.97 -23.24
C THR A 126 12.22 9.49 -22.64
N VAL A 127 11.09 9.21 -23.30
CA VAL A 127 9.75 9.61 -22.84
C VAL A 127 9.40 8.85 -21.56
N ASN A 128 9.08 9.57 -20.49
CA ASN A 128 8.58 9.01 -19.24
C ASN A 128 7.09 8.69 -19.38
N LYS A 129 6.81 7.52 -19.96
CA LYS A 129 5.44 7.02 -20.14
C LYS A 129 4.99 6.20 -18.93
N VAL A 130 3.78 6.49 -18.44
CA VAL A 130 3.14 5.73 -17.35
C VAL A 130 1.81 5.20 -17.85
N THR A 131 1.49 3.95 -17.51
CA THR A 131 0.18 3.34 -17.79
C THR A 131 -0.53 3.03 -16.49
N VAL A 132 -1.80 3.42 -16.36
CA VAL A 132 -2.71 3.03 -15.29
C VAL A 132 -3.72 2.04 -15.86
N VAL A 133 -3.84 0.87 -15.24
CA VAL A 133 -4.74 -0.20 -15.64
C VAL A 133 -5.95 -0.18 -14.70
N GLY A 134 -7.13 0.09 -15.27
CA GLY A 134 -8.41 0.18 -14.57
C GLY A 134 -8.97 1.60 -14.52
N GLY A 135 -10.19 1.78 -15.05
CA GLY A 135 -10.94 3.05 -15.02
C GLY A 135 -11.78 3.28 -13.77
N GLY A 136 -11.58 2.51 -12.70
CA GLY A 136 -12.28 2.69 -11.42
C GLY A 136 -11.80 3.91 -10.65
N GLU A 137 -12.44 4.21 -9.51
CA GLU A 137 -12.15 5.39 -8.67
C GLU A 137 -10.65 5.57 -8.37
N LEU A 138 -9.97 4.48 -7.99
CA LEU A 138 -8.53 4.52 -7.71
C LEU A 138 -7.70 4.83 -8.97
N GLY A 139 -8.04 4.24 -10.12
CA GLY A 139 -7.35 4.47 -11.38
C GLY A 139 -7.51 5.90 -11.90
N ILE A 140 -8.72 6.47 -11.77
CA ILE A 140 -9.01 7.87 -12.08
C ILE A 140 -8.23 8.80 -11.14
N ALA A 141 -8.26 8.54 -9.83
CA ALA A 141 -7.52 9.32 -8.85
C ALA A 141 -5.99 9.28 -9.11
N CYS A 142 -5.44 8.11 -9.44
CA CYS A 142 -4.05 7.96 -9.86
C CYS A 142 -3.74 8.77 -11.12
N THR A 143 -4.61 8.69 -12.14
CA THR A 143 -4.42 9.39 -13.41
C THR A 143 -4.39 10.90 -13.21
N LEU A 144 -5.37 11.43 -12.47
CA LEU A 144 -5.43 12.86 -12.14
C LEU A 144 -4.23 13.31 -11.30
N ALA A 145 -3.83 12.53 -10.29
CA ALA A 145 -2.69 12.87 -9.44
C ALA A 145 -1.36 12.89 -10.21
N ILE A 146 -1.15 11.94 -11.13
CA ILE A 146 0.05 11.88 -11.98
C ILE A 146 0.06 13.06 -12.96
N SER A 147 -1.08 13.32 -13.60
CA SER A 147 -1.25 14.45 -14.53
C SER A 147 -1.00 15.79 -13.83
N ALA A 148 -1.62 16.02 -12.67
CA ALA A 148 -1.47 17.26 -11.88
C ALA A 148 -0.04 17.49 -11.39
N LYS A 149 0.71 16.43 -11.08
CA LYS A 149 2.11 16.52 -10.68
C LYS A 149 3.08 16.74 -11.86
N GLY A 150 2.64 16.53 -13.10
CA GLY A 150 3.48 16.70 -14.28
C GLY A 150 4.70 15.78 -14.35
N ILE A 151 4.65 14.61 -13.69
CA ILE A 151 5.79 13.69 -13.56
C ILE A 151 5.96 12.74 -14.76
N ALA A 152 4.95 12.62 -15.61
CA ALA A 152 4.95 11.76 -16.79
C ALA A 152 4.83 12.61 -18.07
N ASP A 153 5.67 12.32 -19.06
CA ASP A 153 5.60 12.94 -20.38
C ASP A 153 4.38 12.43 -21.17
N ARG A 154 3.97 11.19 -20.90
CA ARG A 154 2.75 10.56 -21.44
C ARG A 154 2.11 9.67 -20.40
N LEU A 155 0.79 9.75 -20.29
CA LEU A 155 -0.01 8.97 -19.37
C LEU A 155 -1.08 8.22 -20.17
N VAL A 156 -1.21 6.92 -19.92
CA VAL A 156 -2.23 6.09 -20.55
C VAL A 156 -3.14 5.52 -19.48
N LEU A 157 -4.45 5.72 -19.60
CA LEU A 157 -5.45 5.06 -18.79
C LEU A 157 -6.09 3.93 -19.62
N LEU A 158 -5.85 2.69 -19.20
CA LEU A 158 -6.49 1.51 -19.77
C LEU A 158 -7.81 1.24 -19.05
N ASP A 159 -8.92 1.66 -19.66
CA ASP A 159 -10.27 1.40 -19.13
C ASP A 159 -10.80 0.06 -19.64
N LEU A 160 -10.51 -0.98 -18.85
CA LEU A 160 -10.96 -2.34 -19.10
C LEU A 160 -12.36 -2.60 -18.55
N SER A 161 -13.04 -1.59 -18.02
CA SER A 161 -14.39 -1.75 -17.48
C SER A 161 -15.44 -1.71 -18.58
N GLU A 162 -16.43 -2.60 -18.47
CA GLU A 162 -17.67 -2.53 -19.25
C GLU A 162 -18.73 -1.64 -18.57
N GLY A 163 -18.41 -1.10 -17.39
CA GLY A 163 -19.32 -0.41 -16.47
C GLY A 163 -19.36 1.12 -16.58
N THR A 164 -19.57 1.80 -15.44
CA THR A 164 -19.91 3.22 -15.30
C THR A 164 -18.92 4.16 -15.99
N LYS A 165 -19.20 4.46 -17.26
CA LYS A 165 -18.40 5.30 -18.17
C LYS A 165 -18.25 6.76 -17.74
N GLY A 166 -18.91 7.20 -16.67
CA GLY A 166 -18.99 8.62 -16.29
C GLY A 166 -17.62 9.23 -16.02
N ALA A 167 -16.83 8.61 -15.14
CA ALA A 167 -15.55 9.19 -14.73
C ALA A 167 -14.50 9.20 -15.85
N THR A 168 -14.45 8.16 -16.69
CA THR A 168 -13.54 8.14 -17.85
C THR A 168 -14.01 9.11 -18.93
N MET A 169 -15.31 9.21 -19.18
CA MET A 169 -15.89 10.19 -20.09
C MET A 169 -15.60 11.63 -19.64
N ASP A 170 -15.66 11.91 -18.33
CA ASP A 170 -15.28 13.22 -17.79
C ASP A 170 -13.82 13.55 -18.11
N LEU A 171 -12.90 12.59 -17.98
CA LEU A 171 -11.49 12.79 -18.35
C LEU A 171 -11.31 13.06 -19.86
N GLU A 172 -12.09 12.40 -20.72
CA GLU A 172 -12.11 12.68 -22.17
C GLU A 172 -12.64 14.10 -22.44
N ILE A 173 -13.72 14.51 -21.76
CA ILE A 173 -14.31 15.85 -21.88
C ILE A 173 -13.31 16.93 -21.46
N PHE A 174 -12.60 16.72 -20.34
CA PHE A 174 -11.57 17.64 -19.88
C PHE A 174 -10.34 17.66 -20.80
N ASN A 175 -10.16 16.63 -21.64
CA ASN A 175 -9.07 16.50 -22.61
C ASN A 175 -7.70 16.85 -21.98
N LEU A 176 -7.37 16.14 -20.90
CA LEU A 176 -6.16 16.41 -20.13
C LEU A 176 -4.91 16.30 -21.01
N PRO A 177 -3.95 17.23 -20.89
CA PRO A 177 -2.75 17.22 -21.70
C PRO A 177 -1.94 15.95 -21.43
N ASN A 178 -1.46 15.32 -22.50
CA ASN A 178 -0.62 14.12 -22.47
C ASN A 178 -1.28 12.87 -21.85
N VAL A 179 -2.61 12.86 -21.69
CA VAL A 179 -3.38 11.71 -21.22
C VAL A 179 -4.09 11.05 -22.39
N GLU A 180 -3.89 9.75 -22.57
CA GLU A 180 -4.58 8.91 -23.55
C GLU A 180 -5.47 7.91 -22.80
N ILE A 181 -6.74 7.83 -23.17
CA ILE A 181 -7.66 6.82 -22.64
C ILE A 181 -7.88 5.79 -23.74
N SER A 182 -7.62 4.52 -23.41
CA SER A 182 -7.69 3.43 -24.39
C SER A 182 -8.26 2.17 -23.76
N LYS A 183 -8.89 1.35 -24.59
CA LYS A 183 -9.28 -0.03 -24.23
C LYS A 183 -8.28 -1.07 -24.73
N ASP A 184 -7.40 -0.68 -25.65
CA ASP A 184 -6.42 -1.57 -26.24
C ASP A 184 -5.15 -1.60 -25.38
N LEU A 185 -4.73 -2.80 -25.01
CA LEU A 185 -3.51 -3.05 -24.24
C LEU A 185 -2.25 -2.57 -24.98
N SER A 186 -2.28 -2.52 -26.32
CA SER A 186 -1.15 -2.03 -27.12
C SER A 186 -0.78 -0.56 -26.81
N ALA A 187 -1.76 0.24 -26.37
CA ALA A 187 -1.54 1.61 -25.91
C ALA A 187 -0.58 1.68 -24.71
N SER A 188 -0.36 0.59 -23.97
CA SER A 188 0.63 0.52 -22.90
C SER A 188 2.08 0.40 -23.37
N ALA A 189 2.36 0.28 -24.66
CA ALA A 189 3.69 -0.02 -25.17
C ALA A 189 4.76 0.99 -24.71
N HIS A 190 5.91 0.47 -24.32
CA HIS A 190 7.08 1.23 -23.86
C HIS A 190 6.87 2.09 -22.60
N SER A 191 5.94 1.71 -21.73
CA SER A 191 5.78 2.36 -20.43
C SER A 191 6.95 2.07 -19.50
N LYS A 192 7.34 3.07 -18.70
CA LYS A 192 8.33 2.94 -17.62
C LYS A 192 7.71 2.37 -16.36
N VAL A 193 6.46 2.72 -16.09
CA VAL A 193 5.67 2.22 -14.96
C VAL A 193 4.30 1.80 -15.45
N VAL A 194 3.83 0.63 -15.00
CA VAL A 194 2.47 0.13 -15.24
C VAL A 194 1.82 -0.10 -13.87
N ILE A 195 0.74 0.63 -13.59
CA ILE A 195 0.04 0.62 -12.31
C ILE A 195 -1.24 -0.21 -12.43
N PHE A 196 -1.38 -1.26 -11.64
CA PHE A 196 -2.58 -2.10 -11.62
C PHE A 196 -3.54 -1.64 -10.53
N THR A 197 -4.73 -1.20 -10.93
CA THR A 197 -5.81 -0.77 -10.03
C THR A 197 -7.12 -1.56 -10.25
N VAL A 198 -7.09 -2.54 -11.16
CA VAL A 198 -8.25 -3.38 -11.49
C VAL A 198 -8.55 -4.40 -10.40
N ASN A 199 -9.82 -4.57 -10.08
CA ASN A 199 -10.33 -5.64 -9.24
C ASN A 199 -11.65 -6.15 -9.83
N SER A 200 -11.82 -7.47 -9.86
CA SER A 200 -13.05 -8.18 -10.17
C SER A 200 -13.82 -8.41 -8.89
N LEU A 201 -14.76 -7.51 -8.56
CA LEU A 201 -15.61 -7.67 -7.38
C LEU A 201 -16.85 -8.53 -7.67
N GLY A 202 -17.29 -8.63 -8.92
CA GLY A 202 -18.28 -9.59 -9.42
C GLY A 202 -19.55 -9.80 -8.56
N SER A 203 -20.24 -10.91 -8.79
CA SER A 203 -21.33 -11.41 -7.94
C SER A 203 -20.84 -12.51 -6.97
N SER A 204 -19.56 -12.47 -6.61
CA SER A 204 -18.88 -13.53 -5.88
C SER A 204 -19.40 -13.62 -4.44
N GLN A 205 -19.61 -14.84 -3.96
CA GLN A 205 -20.19 -15.10 -2.63
C GLN A 205 -19.13 -15.27 -1.53
N SER A 206 -17.89 -15.63 -1.90
CA SER A 206 -16.79 -15.82 -0.95
C SER A 206 -15.54 -15.00 -1.28
N TYR A 207 -14.71 -14.75 -0.26
CA TYR A 207 -13.43 -14.08 -0.40
C TYR A 207 -12.49 -14.82 -1.38
N LEU A 208 -12.48 -16.16 -1.33
CA LEU A 208 -11.64 -16.97 -2.23
C LEU A 208 -12.08 -16.84 -3.69
N ASP A 209 -13.39 -16.75 -3.96
CA ASP A 209 -13.90 -16.54 -5.31
C ASP A 209 -13.48 -15.18 -5.87
N VAL A 210 -13.45 -14.14 -5.03
CA VAL A 210 -12.95 -12.81 -5.41
C VAL A 210 -11.47 -12.87 -5.76
N VAL A 211 -10.65 -13.51 -4.92
CA VAL A 211 -9.21 -13.69 -5.19
C VAL A 211 -9.00 -14.48 -6.49
N GLN A 212 -9.72 -15.59 -6.68
CA GLN A 212 -9.59 -16.40 -7.89
C GLN A 212 -9.98 -15.62 -9.15
N SER A 213 -11.08 -14.86 -9.10
CA SER A 213 -11.50 -13.99 -10.20
C SER A 213 -10.45 -12.93 -10.55
N ASN A 214 -9.80 -12.34 -9.54
CA ASN A 214 -8.69 -11.42 -9.75
C ASN A 214 -7.47 -12.10 -10.38
N VAL A 215 -7.13 -13.32 -9.95
CA VAL A 215 -6.04 -14.11 -10.53
C VAL A 215 -6.30 -14.40 -12.01
N ASP A 216 -7.53 -14.79 -12.37
CA ASP A 216 -7.89 -15.09 -13.76
C ASP A 216 -7.84 -13.84 -14.65
N MET A 217 -8.27 -12.69 -14.14
CA MET A 217 -8.07 -11.41 -14.83
C MET A 217 -6.59 -11.10 -15.03
N PHE A 218 -5.75 -11.31 -14.02
CA PHE A 218 -4.32 -11.05 -14.10
C PHE A 218 -3.59 -12.01 -15.05
N ARG A 219 -4.04 -13.26 -15.18
CA ARG A 219 -3.52 -14.23 -16.17
C ARG A 219 -3.63 -13.71 -17.60
N ALA A 220 -4.68 -12.96 -17.92
CA ALA A 220 -4.83 -12.33 -19.23
C ALA A 220 -4.01 -11.03 -19.37
N LEU A 221 -4.01 -10.18 -18.34
CA LEU A 221 -3.45 -8.82 -18.43
C LEU A 221 -1.93 -8.78 -18.27
N VAL A 222 -1.39 -9.49 -17.28
CA VAL A 222 0.02 -9.35 -16.88
C VAL A 222 0.98 -9.77 -18.01
N PRO A 223 0.81 -10.92 -18.68
CA PRO A 223 1.71 -11.31 -19.77
C PRO A 223 1.65 -10.33 -20.96
N ALA A 224 0.46 -9.86 -21.33
CA ALA A 224 0.27 -8.92 -22.44
C ALA A 224 0.92 -7.56 -22.14
N LEU A 225 0.69 -7.00 -20.96
CA LEU A 225 1.29 -5.72 -20.53
C LEU A 225 2.82 -5.85 -20.36
N GLY A 226 3.29 -6.98 -19.85
CA GLY A 226 4.71 -7.30 -19.77
C GLY A 226 5.38 -7.41 -21.14
N HIS A 227 4.66 -7.94 -22.14
CA HIS A 227 5.14 -8.00 -23.53
C HIS A 227 5.28 -6.61 -24.16
N TYR A 228 4.27 -5.75 -24.02
CA TYR A 228 4.31 -4.37 -24.55
C TYR A 228 5.32 -3.48 -23.81
N SER A 229 5.62 -3.78 -22.54
CA SER A 229 6.48 -2.98 -21.67
C SER A 229 7.52 -3.81 -20.91
N GLN A 230 8.37 -4.53 -21.64
CA GLN A 230 9.36 -5.47 -21.09
C GLN A 230 10.35 -4.85 -20.07
N HIS A 231 10.53 -3.53 -20.11
CA HIS A 231 11.44 -2.79 -19.24
C HIS A 231 10.75 -2.02 -18.11
N SER A 232 9.43 -2.16 -17.93
CA SER A 232 8.70 -1.40 -16.92
C SER A 232 8.91 -1.91 -15.49
N VAL A 233 8.54 -1.06 -14.53
CA VAL A 233 8.18 -1.46 -13.17
C VAL A 233 6.66 -1.66 -13.10
N LEU A 234 6.22 -2.77 -12.52
CA LEU A 234 4.82 -3.08 -12.28
C LEU A 234 4.47 -2.69 -10.84
N LEU A 235 3.55 -1.73 -10.67
CA LEU A 235 3.11 -1.23 -9.36
C LEU A 235 1.69 -1.71 -9.08
N ILE A 236 1.50 -2.49 -8.03
CA ILE A 236 0.26 -3.22 -7.78
C ILE A 236 -0.50 -2.56 -6.63
N ALA A 237 -1.71 -2.08 -6.94
CA ALA A 237 -2.67 -1.53 -5.98
C ALA A 237 -3.98 -2.34 -5.92
N SER A 238 -4.16 -3.31 -6.83
CA SER A 238 -5.23 -4.31 -6.78
C SER A 238 -5.17 -5.13 -5.50
N GLN A 239 -6.33 -5.45 -4.93
CA GLN A 239 -6.46 -6.12 -3.65
C GLN A 239 -6.83 -7.61 -3.81
N PRO A 240 -6.43 -8.48 -2.88
CA PRO A 240 -5.49 -8.23 -1.77
C PRO A 240 -4.05 -8.03 -2.28
N VAL A 241 -3.41 -6.93 -1.88
CA VAL A 241 -2.22 -6.40 -2.57
C VAL A 241 -1.04 -7.35 -2.52
N GLU A 242 -0.82 -8.05 -1.42
CA GLU A 242 0.28 -8.99 -1.24
C GLU A 242 0.14 -10.18 -2.20
N ILE A 243 -1.07 -10.74 -2.28
CA ILE A 243 -1.38 -11.88 -3.15
C ILE A 243 -1.27 -11.45 -4.61
N MET A 244 -1.88 -10.31 -4.98
CA MET A 244 -1.87 -9.84 -6.37
C MET A 244 -0.47 -9.42 -6.82
N THR A 245 0.38 -8.93 -5.91
CA THR A 245 1.80 -8.67 -6.19
C THR A 245 2.55 -9.96 -6.48
N TYR A 246 2.35 -11.00 -5.66
CA TYR A 246 2.97 -12.31 -5.88
C TYR A 246 2.52 -12.93 -7.22
N VAL A 247 1.22 -12.90 -7.50
CA VAL A 247 0.64 -13.38 -8.76
C VAL A 247 1.23 -12.63 -9.95
N THR A 248 1.32 -11.31 -9.87
CA THR A 248 1.93 -10.49 -10.93
C THR A 248 3.40 -10.85 -11.15
N TRP A 249 4.15 -11.07 -10.07
CA TRP A 249 5.55 -11.48 -10.17
C TRP A 249 5.70 -12.82 -10.88
N LYS A 250 4.86 -13.81 -10.55
CA LYS A 250 4.89 -15.12 -11.20
C LYS A 250 4.44 -15.08 -12.66
N LEU A 251 3.42 -14.31 -12.99
CA LEU A 251 2.87 -14.23 -14.35
C LEU A 251 3.72 -13.36 -15.30
N SER A 252 4.38 -12.32 -14.79
CA SER A 252 5.18 -11.40 -15.62
C SER A 252 6.55 -11.97 -16.00
N ALA A 253 7.07 -12.94 -15.23
CA ALA A 253 8.45 -13.39 -15.28
C ALA A 253 9.49 -12.25 -15.10
N PHE A 254 9.08 -11.12 -14.50
CA PHE A 254 9.98 -10.01 -14.20
C PHE A 254 10.84 -10.35 -12.97
N PRO A 255 12.04 -9.77 -12.86
CA PRO A 255 12.81 -9.85 -11.63
C PRO A 255 12.03 -9.15 -10.50
N ALA A 256 12.15 -9.67 -9.28
CA ALA A 256 11.34 -9.24 -8.14
C ALA A 256 11.46 -7.74 -7.83
N ASN A 257 12.61 -7.12 -8.12
CA ASN A 257 12.84 -5.68 -7.94
C ASN A 257 12.03 -4.79 -8.90
N ARG A 258 11.29 -5.36 -9.86
CA ARG A 258 10.42 -4.64 -10.81
C ARG A 258 8.94 -4.93 -10.59
N VAL A 259 8.57 -5.66 -9.55
CA VAL A 259 7.16 -5.90 -9.20
C VAL A 259 6.95 -5.48 -7.75
N ILE A 260 6.24 -4.37 -7.56
CA ILE A 260 6.13 -3.67 -6.29
C ILE A 260 4.65 -3.57 -5.92
N GLY A 261 4.25 -4.11 -4.78
CA GLY A 261 2.95 -3.82 -4.18
C GLY A 261 2.98 -2.51 -3.40
N ILE A 262 1.90 -1.74 -3.42
CA ILE A 262 1.83 -0.50 -2.61
C ILE A 262 1.83 -0.77 -1.10
N GLY A 263 1.43 -1.99 -0.70
CA GLY A 263 1.40 -2.47 0.68
C GLY A 263 0.78 -1.46 1.66
N CYS A 264 1.43 -1.33 2.82
CA CYS A 264 1.00 -0.46 3.92
C CYS A 264 1.50 1.01 3.78
N ASN A 265 1.86 1.48 2.59
CA ASN A 265 2.35 2.86 2.41
C ASN A 265 1.29 3.90 2.84
N LEU A 266 0.04 3.72 2.38
CA LEU A 266 -1.06 4.61 2.77
C LEU A 266 -1.38 4.51 4.27
N ASP A 267 -1.27 3.32 4.85
CA ASP A 267 -1.49 3.11 6.29
C ASP A 267 -0.42 3.82 7.14
N SER A 268 0.84 3.78 6.70
CA SER A 268 1.94 4.54 7.33
C SER A 268 1.66 6.04 7.31
N GLN A 269 1.23 6.58 6.16
CA GLN A 269 0.88 8.00 6.03
C GLN A 269 -0.33 8.38 6.89
N ARG A 270 -1.36 7.51 6.97
CA ARG A 270 -2.53 7.73 7.84
C ARG A 270 -2.13 7.76 9.30
N LEU A 271 -1.30 6.82 9.74
CA LEU A 271 -0.80 6.79 11.11
C LEU A 271 0.01 8.03 11.45
N GLN A 272 0.93 8.43 10.57
CA GLN A 272 1.74 9.62 10.76
C GLN A 272 0.88 10.89 10.82
N TYR A 273 -0.18 10.98 10.00
CA TYR A 273 -1.15 12.06 10.06
C TYR A 273 -1.88 12.10 11.42
N ILE A 274 -2.35 10.96 11.93
CA ILE A 274 -3.02 10.90 13.24
C ILE A 274 -2.08 11.38 14.36
N ILE A 275 -0.84 10.90 14.37
CA ILE A 275 0.14 11.26 15.40
C ILE A 275 0.47 12.76 15.35
N THR A 276 0.65 13.31 14.14
CA THR A 276 1.06 14.71 13.97
C THR A 276 -0.11 15.67 14.20
N ASN A 277 -1.28 15.38 13.65
CA ASN A 277 -2.38 16.35 13.57
C ASN A 277 -3.46 16.15 14.62
N VAL A 278 -3.78 14.88 14.96
CA VAL A 278 -4.82 14.57 15.95
C VAL A 278 -4.23 14.65 17.35
N LEU A 279 -3.11 13.95 17.58
CA LEU A 279 -2.45 13.91 18.89
C LEU A 279 -1.56 15.14 19.15
N LYS A 280 -1.32 15.99 18.13
CA LYS A 280 -0.43 17.17 18.21
C LYS A 280 0.92 16.86 18.86
N ALA A 281 1.38 15.61 18.72
CA ALA A 281 2.64 15.19 19.29
C ALA A 281 3.77 15.85 18.49
N GLN A 282 4.72 16.49 19.18
CA GLN A 282 5.97 16.87 18.54
C GLN A 282 6.78 15.59 18.29
N THR A 283 6.55 14.95 17.16
CA THR A 283 7.43 13.89 16.67
C THR A 283 8.69 14.57 16.14
N SER A 284 9.65 14.80 17.02
CA SER A 284 10.99 15.26 16.65
C SER A 284 11.68 14.17 15.81
N GLY A 285 11.44 14.18 14.50
CA GLY A 285 12.17 13.39 13.51
C GLY A 285 11.96 11.87 13.54
N LYS A 286 10.95 11.35 14.27
CA LYS A 286 10.64 9.91 14.27
C LYS A 286 9.56 9.61 13.22
N GLU A 287 9.93 8.94 12.15
CA GLU A 287 9.00 8.39 11.17
C GLU A 287 8.33 7.13 11.73
N VAL A 288 7.07 6.94 11.36
CA VAL A 288 6.26 5.81 11.81
C VAL A 288 5.82 5.02 10.60
N TRP A 289 6.08 3.72 10.64
CA TRP A 289 5.91 2.82 9.52
C TRP A 289 4.94 1.72 9.92
N VAL A 290 3.91 1.54 9.12
CA VAL A 290 3.05 0.36 9.16
C VAL A 290 3.61 -0.63 8.13
N ILE A 291 3.93 -1.84 8.57
CA ILE A 291 4.45 -2.92 7.73
C ILE A 291 3.61 -4.19 7.93
N GLY A 292 3.84 -5.20 7.08
CA GLY A 292 3.10 -6.45 7.12
C GLY A 292 1.92 -6.47 6.15
N GLU A 293 0.95 -7.31 6.46
CA GLU A 293 -0.23 -7.56 5.62
C GLU A 293 -1.23 -6.39 5.67
N GLN A 294 -1.74 -5.97 4.52
CA GLN A 294 -2.80 -4.99 4.43
C GLN A 294 -4.13 -5.57 4.94
N GLY A 295 -4.35 -5.54 6.26
CA GLY A 295 -5.56 -6.05 6.90
C GLY A 295 -5.59 -5.82 8.41
N GLU A 296 -6.16 -6.76 9.16
CA GLU A 296 -6.15 -6.72 10.63
C GLU A 296 -4.76 -7.05 11.21
N ASP A 297 -3.91 -7.77 10.47
CA ASP A 297 -2.58 -8.22 10.89
C ASP A 297 -1.44 -7.21 10.61
N LYS A 298 -1.73 -5.90 10.61
CA LYS A 298 -0.71 -4.85 10.39
C LYS A 298 0.23 -4.71 11.58
N VAL A 299 1.52 -4.47 11.32
CA VAL A 299 2.57 -4.27 12.34
C VAL A 299 3.03 -2.81 12.35
N LEU A 300 3.03 -2.22 13.54
CA LEU A 300 3.52 -0.86 13.76
C LEU A 300 5.01 -0.88 14.07
N THR A 301 5.79 -0.07 13.36
CA THR A 301 7.24 0.09 13.56
C THR A 301 7.61 1.56 13.59
N TRP A 302 8.64 1.90 14.36
CA TRP A 302 9.12 3.28 14.54
C TRP A 302 10.55 3.37 14.05
N SER A 303 10.88 4.39 13.24
CA SER A 303 12.26 4.62 12.84
C SER A 303 13.07 5.12 14.05
N GLY A 304 14.12 4.38 14.44
CA GLY A 304 14.99 4.71 15.57
C GLY A 304 15.22 3.58 16.57
N GLN A 305 14.64 2.39 16.37
CA GLN A 305 15.06 1.18 17.08
C GLN A 305 16.21 0.53 16.31
N GLU A 306 17.43 0.71 16.81
CA GLU A 306 18.49 -0.28 16.62
C GLU A 306 17.89 -1.64 17.03
N VAL A 307 17.91 -2.61 16.11
CA VAL A 307 17.55 -4.00 16.41
C VAL A 307 18.69 -4.57 17.25
N MET A 308 18.82 -4.11 18.49
CA MET A 308 19.49 -4.84 19.54
C MET A 308 18.43 -5.73 20.17
N SER A 309 18.71 -7.03 20.14
CA SER A 309 18.06 -8.02 20.97
C SER A 309 18.02 -7.51 22.42
N HIS A 310 16.88 -6.95 22.83
CA HIS A 310 16.30 -6.81 24.17
C HIS A 310 15.37 -5.58 24.22
N THR A 311 14.08 -5.86 24.38
CA THR A 311 13.06 -5.00 25.02
C THR A 311 13.18 -3.48 24.76
N SER A 312 12.51 -3.01 23.71
CA SER A 312 12.59 -1.61 23.30
C SER A 312 11.58 -0.70 24.01
N GLU A 313 12.06 0.49 24.36
CA GLU A 313 11.40 1.57 25.09
C GLU A 313 10.37 2.33 24.24
N VAL A 314 9.25 2.70 24.87
CA VAL A 314 8.28 3.67 24.36
C VAL A 314 8.19 4.80 25.39
N GLN A 315 8.67 5.99 25.03
CA GLN A 315 8.43 7.20 25.81
C GLN A 315 7.22 7.93 25.21
N LEU A 316 6.02 7.55 25.67
CA LEU A 316 4.81 8.34 25.44
C LEU A 316 4.84 9.53 26.39
N SER A 317 5.34 10.67 25.94
CA SER A 317 5.11 11.92 26.67
C SER A 317 3.63 12.29 26.51
N ASN A 318 2.84 12.05 27.56
CA ASN A 318 1.44 12.45 27.64
C ASN A 318 1.28 13.93 27.27
N ARG A 319 0.65 14.19 26.13
CA ARG A 319 -0.10 15.42 25.90
C ARG A 319 -1.50 15.01 25.46
N ASP A 320 -2.44 15.21 26.38
CA ASP A 320 -3.88 15.24 26.19
C ASP A 320 -4.55 13.92 25.78
N ILE A 321 -4.61 12.97 26.72
CA ILE A 321 -5.79 12.11 26.88
C ILE A 321 -6.59 12.70 28.04
N MET A 322 -7.58 13.52 27.71
CA MET A 322 -8.65 13.88 28.63
C MET A 322 -9.84 12.99 28.28
N ILE A 323 -10.37 12.32 29.31
CA ILE A 323 -11.52 11.40 29.29
C ILE A 323 -12.70 12.04 28.55
#